data_AF-A0A848EST5-F1
#
_entry.id   AF-A0A848EST5-F1
#
_cell.length_a   1.000
_cell.length_b   1.000
_cell.length_c   1.000
_cell.angle_alpha   90.00
_cell.angle_beta   90.00
_cell.angle_gamma   90.00
#
_symmetry.space_group_name_H-M   'P 1'
#
loop_
_entity.id
_entity.type
_entity.pdbx_description
1 polymer ?
#
loop_
_entity_poly.entity_id
_entity_poly.type
_entity_poly.pdbx_seq_one_letter_code
_entity_poly.pdbx_strand_id
1 'polypeptide(L)'
;MYLCKFDFDGNRIATVAEGIHFSTEAEKQKYLDDGYIETSDDDYAYYVGNRGAGANGTGYVRGADGKPTDAPAIIVTTEQKQASIAEDYESQISELKDALATATLAGDESLIAELKSEYAEVKAEYEVALKGAE
;
A
#
# COMPACT_ATOMS: atom_id res chain seq x y z
N MET A 1 -12.80 -25.07 12.08
CA MET A 1 -12.62 -25.08 10.62
C MET A 1 -12.84 -23.69 10.04
N TYR A 2 -12.10 -23.32 9.00
CA TYR A 2 -12.31 -22.09 8.23
C TYR A 2 -12.81 -22.41 6.81
N LEU A 3 -13.70 -21.56 6.30
CA LEU A 3 -13.97 -21.46 4.87
C LEU A 3 -13.48 -20.09 4.40
N CYS A 4 -12.64 -20.08 3.36
CA CYS A 4 -12.16 -18.84 2.75
C CYS A 4 -12.76 -18.68 1.35
N LYS A 5 -13.01 -17.44 0.96
CA LYS A 5 -13.37 -17.07 -0.40
C LYS A 5 -12.22 -16.29 -1.01
N PHE A 6 -11.92 -16.56 -2.27
CA PHE A 6 -10.80 -15.97 -2.99
C PHE A 6 -11.31 -15.27 -4.25
N ASP A 7 -10.63 -14.22 -4.68
CA ASP A 7 -10.85 -13.62 -5.99
C ASP A 7 -10.16 -14.44 -7.10
N PHE A 8 -10.22 -13.94 -8.33
CA PHE A 8 -9.64 -14.60 -9.50
C PHE A 8 -8.10 -14.73 -9.41
N ASP A 9 -7.44 -13.79 -8.74
CA ASP A 9 -5.99 -13.76 -8.57
C ASP A 9 -5.53 -14.56 -7.33
N GLY A 10 -6.47 -15.20 -6.62
CA GLY A 10 -6.19 -16.00 -5.44
C GLY A 10 -6.06 -15.18 -4.15
N ASN A 11 -6.41 -13.88 -4.15
CA ASN A 11 -6.41 -13.09 -2.92
C ASN A 11 -7.60 -13.49 -2.06
N ARG A 12 -7.36 -13.67 -0.76
CA ARG A 12 -8.43 -13.95 0.20
C ARG A 12 -9.31 -12.71 0.37
N ILE A 13 -10.58 -12.80 -0.03
CA ILE A 13 -11.55 -11.71 0.10
C ILE A 13 -12.47 -11.85 1.32
N ALA A 14 -12.69 -13.08 1.80
CA ALA A 14 -13.51 -13.33 2.98
C ALA A 14 -13.11 -14.61 3.71
N THR A 15 -13.45 -14.67 5.00
CA THR A 15 -13.33 -15.87 5.83
C THR A 15 -14.56 -16.01 6.70
N VAL A 16 -15.08 -17.23 6.79
CA VAL A 16 -16.07 -17.63 7.79
C VAL A 16 -15.53 -18.79 8.61
N ALA A 17 -15.93 -18.85 9.87
CA ALA A 17 -15.43 -19.82 10.85
C ALA A 17 -16.58 -20.61 11.46
N GLU A 18 -16.35 -21.90 11.60
CA GLU A 18 -17.25 -22.81 12.33
C GLU A 18 -17.42 -22.37 13.79
N GLY A 19 -18.65 -22.48 14.30
CA GLY A 19 -19.02 -22.03 15.66
C GLY A 19 -19.22 -20.52 15.79
N ILE A 20 -18.87 -19.73 14.76
CA ILE A 20 -19.11 -18.28 14.71
C ILE A 20 -20.14 -17.94 13.62
N HIS A 21 -19.94 -18.44 12.42
CA HIS A 21 -20.73 -18.08 11.22
C HIS A 21 -21.63 -19.21 10.73
N PHE A 22 -21.26 -20.46 11.02
CA PHE A 22 -22.04 -21.65 10.74
C PHE A 22 -21.73 -22.70 11.82
N SER A 23 -22.72 -23.53 12.15
CA SER A 23 -22.54 -24.65 13.09
C SER A 23 -23.12 -25.96 12.57
N THR A 24 -23.81 -25.93 11.43
CA THR A 24 -24.41 -27.11 10.80
C THR A 24 -23.91 -27.30 9.36
N GLU A 25 -23.95 -28.53 8.87
CA GLU A 25 -23.58 -28.84 7.48
C GLU A 25 -24.46 -28.08 6.47
N ALA A 26 -25.74 -27.85 6.78
CA ALA A 26 -26.63 -27.10 5.91
C ALA A 26 -26.25 -25.61 5.80
N GLU A 27 -25.78 -25.00 6.88
CA GLU A 27 -25.27 -23.62 6.86
C GLU A 27 -23.92 -23.55 6.14
N LYS A 28 -23.03 -24.50 6.41
CA LYS A 28 -21.74 -24.65 5.72
C LYS A 28 -21.94 -24.76 4.20
N GLN A 29 -22.89 -25.59 3.76
CA GLN A 29 -23.16 -25.81 2.34
C GLN A 29 -23.55 -24.52 1.61
N LYS A 30 -24.29 -23.60 2.26
CA LYS A 30 -24.62 -22.30 1.66
C LYS A 30 -23.39 -21.46 1.32
N TYR A 31 -22.35 -21.52 2.15
CA TYR A 31 -21.09 -20.85 1.87
C TYR A 31 -20.32 -21.54 0.74
N LEU A 32 -20.29 -22.87 0.73
CA LEU A 32 -19.67 -23.64 -0.35
C LEU A 32 -20.34 -23.33 -1.70
N ASP A 33 -21.67 -23.26 -1.73
CA ASP A 33 -22.45 -22.90 -2.92
C ASP A 33 -22.18 -21.45 -3.38
N ASP A 34 -21.83 -20.55 -2.44
CA ASP A 34 -21.39 -19.18 -2.73
C ASP A 34 -19.89 -19.08 -3.08
N GLY A 35 -19.20 -20.22 -3.28
CA GLY A 35 -17.81 -20.26 -3.74
C GLY A 35 -16.77 -20.10 -2.64
N TYR A 36 -17.14 -20.27 -1.37
CA TYR A 36 -16.16 -20.51 -0.31
C TYR A 36 -15.58 -21.92 -0.45
N ILE A 37 -14.35 -22.09 0.03
CA ILE A 37 -13.67 -23.37 0.04
C ILE A 37 -13.17 -23.71 1.45
N GLU A 38 -13.18 -24.99 1.78
CA GLU A 38 -12.56 -25.47 3.01
C GLU A 38 -11.07 -25.14 3.00
N THR A 39 -10.62 -24.54 4.10
CA THR A 39 -9.24 -24.09 4.27
C THR A 39 -8.73 -24.61 5.60
N SER A 40 -7.61 -25.32 5.57
CA SER A 40 -6.97 -25.83 6.79
C SER A 40 -6.50 -24.67 7.67
N ASP A 41 -6.35 -24.89 8.97
CA ASP A 41 -5.84 -23.86 9.89
C ASP A 41 -4.42 -23.41 9.49
N ASP A 42 -3.61 -24.31 8.94
CA ASP A 42 -2.26 -24.03 8.45
C ASP A 42 -2.30 -23.13 7.20
N ASP A 43 -3.08 -23.52 6.18
CA ASP A 43 -3.22 -22.72 4.96
C ASP A 43 -3.85 -21.34 5.28
N TYR A 44 -4.86 -21.31 6.17
CA TYR A 44 -5.48 -20.08 6.64
C TYR A 44 -4.46 -19.14 7.29
N ALA A 45 -3.54 -19.66 8.11
CA ALA A 45 -2.50 -18.86 8.75
C ALA A 45 -1.59 -18.13 7.74
N TYR A 46 -1.34 -18.71 6.56
CA TYR A 46 -0.65 -18.02 5.48
C TYR A 46 -1.46 -16.85 4.93
N TYR A 47 -2.74 -17.07 4.60
CA TYR A 47 -3.60 -16.05 3.98
C TYR A 47 -3.98 -14.87 4.89
N VAL A 48 -3.75 -14.99 6.21
CA VAL A 48 -3.93 -13.87 7.17
C VAL A 48 -2.62 -13.27 7.66
N GLY A 49 -1.48 -13.67 7.08
CA GLY A 49 -0.17 -13.08 7.38
C GLY A 49 0.51 -13.61 8.64
N ASN A 50 -0.05 -14.63 9.31
CA ASN A 50 0.57 -15.26 10.48
C ASN A 50 1.85 -16.04 10.14
N ARG A 51 2.14 -16.24 8.84
CA ARG A 51 3.36 -16.89 8.32
C ARG A 51 4.31 -15.93 7.62
N GLY A 52 4.22 -14.64 7.97
CA GLY A 52 5.04 -13.58 7.41
C GLY A 52 4.56 -13.10 6.04
N ALA A 53 5.43 -12.36 5.35
CA ALA A 53 5.10 -11.65 4.12
C ALA A 53 5.55 -12.37 2.84
N GLY A 54 6.00 -13.62 2.94
CA GLY A 54 6.52 -14.36 1.78
C GLY A 54 7.83 -13.80 1.23
N ALA A 55 8.31 -14.38 0.14
CA ALA A 55 9.55 -14.00 -0.53
C ALA A 55 9.46 -12.61 -1.18
N ASN A 56 8.26 -12.21 -1.61
CA ASN A 56 8.02 -10.93 -2.28
C ASN A 56 7.63 -9.80 -1.31
N GLY A 57 7.49 -10.08 -0.01
CA GLY A 57 7.09 -9.09 0.99
C GLY A 57 5.62 -8.67 0.92
N THR A 58 4.80 -9.38 0.12
CA THR A 58 3.40 -9.03 -0.17
C THR A 58 2.38 -10.04 0.37
N GLY A 59 2.83 -11.03 1.13
CA GLY A 59 2.00 -12.07 1.72
C GLY A 59 1.81 -13.27 0.80
N TYR A 60 0.69 -13.98 0.98
CA TYR A 60 0.40 -15.23 0.28
C TYR A 60 -0.99 -15.19 -0.37
N VAL A 61 -1.07 -15.75 -1.57
CA VAL A 61 -2.31 -15.96 -2.33
C VAL A 61 -2.54 -17.45 -2.55
N ARG A 62 -3.77 -17.83 -2.88
CA ARG A 62 -4.09 -19.21 -3.20
C ARG A 62 -3.63 -19.55 -4.62
N GLY A 63 -2.68 -20.47 -4.72
CA GLY A 63 -2.17 -20.99 -5.98
C GLY A 63 -3.19 -21.86 -6.74
N ALA A 64 -2.86 -22.16 -8.00
CA ALA A 64 -3.68 -23.00 -8.86
C ALA A 64 -3.81 -24.45 -8.34
N ASP A 65 -2.84 -24.92 -7.57
CA ASP A 65 -2.87 -26.21 -6.84
C ASP A 65 -3.75 -26.17 -5.59
N GLY A 66 -4.27 -24.99 -5.25
CA GLY A 66 -5.11 -24.73 -4.10
C GLY A 66 -4.36 -24.50 -2.79
N LYS A 67 -3.04 -24.36 -2.84
CA LYS A 67 -2.18 -24.13 -1.68
C LYS A 67 -1.64 -22.69 -1.62
N PRO A 68 -1.24 -22.21 -0.43
CA PRO A 68 -0.60 -20.91 -0.32
C PRO A 68 0.67 -20.85 -1.15
N THR A 69 0.81 -19.78 -1.93
CA THR A 69 2.02 -19.43 -2.68
C THR A 69 2.31 -17.95 -2.48
N ASP A 70 3.56 -17.54 -2.70
CA ASP A 70 3.95 -16.13 -2.56
C ASP A 70 3.07 -15.25 -3.45
N ALA A 71 2.48 -14.21 -2.86
CA ALA A 71 1.78 -13.20 -3.62
C ALA A 71 2.76 -12.54 -4.61
N PRO A 72 2.30 -12.11 -5.80
CA PRO A 72 3.14 -11.36 -6.72
C PRO A 72 3.79 -10.15 -6.02
N ALA A 73 5.02 -9.82 -6.40
CA ALA A 73 5.66 -8.59 -5.95
C ALA A 73 4.85 -7.38 -6.45
N ILE A 74 4.68 -6.37 -5.60
CA ILE A 74 4.11 -5.09 -6.02
C ILE A 74 5.16 -4.40 -6.90
N ILE A 75 4.82 -4.19 -8.16
CA ILE A 75 5.64 -3.39 -9.08
C ILE A 75 5.27 -1.93 -8.85
N VAL A 76 6.06 -1.20 -8.05
CA VAL A 76 5.89 0.24 -7.87
C VAL A 76 6.32 0.94 -9.16
N THR A 77 5.38 1.61 -9.82
CA THR A 77 5.64 2.33 -11.08
C THR A 77 6.49 3.57 -10.83
N THR A 78 7.19 4.06 -11.86
CA THR A 78 7.90 5.33 -11.82
C THR A 78 6.98 6.47 -11.37
N GLU A 79 5.75 6.51 -11.89
CA GLU A 79 4.74 7.50 -11.51
C GLU A 79 4.39 7.43 -10.01
N GLN A 80 4.24 6.23 -9.45
CA GLN A 80 3.97 6.05 -8.01
C GLN A 80 5.15 6.51 -7.14
N LYS A 81 6.39 6.22 -7.56
CA LYS A 81 7.58 6.71 -6.85
C LYS A 81 7.66 8.22 -6.90
N GLN A 82 7.45 8.82 -8.07
CA GLN A 82 7.47 10.27 -8.25
C GLN A 82 6.35 10.97 -7.48
N ALA A 83 5.16 10.37 -7.40
CA ALA A 83 4.05 10.88 -6.60
C ALA A 83 4.38 10.90 -5.09
N SER A 84 4.99 9.83 -4.57
CA SER A 84 5.46 9.78 -3.17
C SER A 84 6.51 10.86 -2.89
N ILE A 85 7.47 11.06 -3.81
CA ILE A 85 8.47 12.12 -3.69
C ILE A 85 7.81 13.51 -3.73
N ALA A 86 6.82 13.71 -4.58
CA ALA A 86 6.09 14.98 -4.63
C ALA A 86 5.38 15.28 -3.31
N GLU A 87 4.73 14.29 -2.70
CA GLU A 87 4.09 14.40 -1.38
C GLU A 87 5.10 14.77 -0.28
N ASP A 88 6.27 14.12 -0.27
CA ASP A 88 7.34 14.39 0.71
C ASP A 88 7.86 15.84 0.64
N TYR A 89 7.90 16.43 -0.56
CA TYR A 89 8.41 17.79 -0.78
C TYR A 89 7.32 18.88 -0.78
N GLU A 90 6.04 18.52 -0.87
CA GLU A 90 4.93 19.48 -1.02
C GLU A 90 4.86 20.49 0.13
N SER A 91 4.96 20.02 1.39
CA SER A 91 4.88 20.90 2.56
C SER A 91 6.01 21.93 2.56
N GLN A 92 7.26 21.49 2.38
CA GLN A 92 8.43 22.38 2.42
C GLN A 92 8.38 23.42 1.29
N ILE A 93 8.01 23.00 0.07
CA ILE A 93 7.89 23.90 -1.07
C ILE A 93 6.76 24.92 -0.85
N SER A 94 5.63 24.50 -0.26
CA SER A 94 4.51 25.40 0.04
C SER A 94 4.88 26.42 1.12
N GLU A 95 5.49 25.96 2.21
CA GLU A 95 5.93 26.82 3.31
C GLU A 95 6.92 27.89 2.84
N LEU A 96 7.89 27.52 2.00
CA LEU A 96 8.85 28.47 1.42
C LEU A 96 8.16 29.50 0.52
N LYS A 97 7.14 29.11 -0.25
CA LYS A 97 6.35 30.04 -1.07
C LYS A 97 5.56 31.03 -0.21
N ASP A 98 4.96 30.56 0.88
CA ASP A 98 4.18 31.41 1.80
C ASP A 98 5.10 32.38 2.56
N ALA A 99 6.28 31.92 2.99
CA ALA A 99 7.31 32.75 3.59
C ALA A 99 7.82 33.81 2.59
N LEU A 100 8.07 33.43 1.34
CA LEU A 100 8.46 34.34 0.27
C LEU A 100 7.40 35.41 0.01
N ALA A 101 6.11 35.02 -0.03
CA ALA A 101 5.01 35.96 -0.20
C ALA A 101 4.95 36.96 0.98
N THR A 102 5.11 36.46 2.20
CA THR A 102 5.11 37.30 3.42
C THR A 102 6.28 38.29 3.42
N ALA A 103 7.51 37.83 3.11
CA ALA A 103 8.69 38.68 3.02
C ALA A 103 8.55 39.73 1.91
N THR A 104 7.97 39.35 0.77
CA THR A 104 7.67 40.26 -0.34
C THR A 104 6.68 41.35 0.07
N LEU A 105 5.62 41.00 0.81
CA LEU A 105 4.66 41.97 1.34
C LEU A 105 5.28 42.91 2.38
N ALA A 106 6.23 42.41 3.18
CA ALA A 106 6.95 43.20 4.17
C ALA A 106 8.04 44.12 3.56
N GLY A 107 8.43 43.88 2.30
CA GLY A 107 9.53 44.60 1.64
C GLY A 107 10.91 44.25 2.22
N ASP A 108 11.06 43.07 2.83
CA ASP A 108 12.33 42.62 3.41
C ASP A 108 13.22 41.97 2.34
N GLU A 109 13.96 42.81 1.62
CA GLU A 109 14.85 42.39 0.52
C GLU A 109 15.90 41.35 0.96
N SER A 110 16.37 41.41 2.20
CA SER A 110 17.36 40.46 2.72
C SER A 110 16.75 39.08 2.87
N LEU A 111 15.58 39.01 3.51
CA LEU A 111 14.85 37.76 3.72
C LEU A 111 14.33 37.18 2.39
N ILE A 112 13.91 38.03 1.46
CA ILE A 112 13.51 37.61 0.10
C ILE A 112 14.68 36.93 -0.62
N ALA A 113 15.89 37.47 -0.52
CA ALA A 113 17.07 36.89 -1.18
C ALA A 113 17.43 35.51 -0.58
N GLU A 114 17.38 35.38 0.74
CA GLU A 114 17.64 34.13 1.46
C GLU A 114 16.62 33.05 1.08
N LEU A 115 15.33 33.33 1.23
CA LEU A 115 14.25 32.39 0.93
C LEU A 115 14.21 31.99 -0.55
N LYS A 116 14.64 32.87 -1.47
CA LYS A 116 14.78 32.52 -2.89
C LYS A 116 15.91 31.52 -3.12
N SER A 117 17.01 31.64 -2.38
CA SER A 117 18.11 30.67 -2.44
C SER A 117 17.63 29.32 -1.92
N GLU A 118 17.01 29.31 -0.73
CA GLU A 118 16.51 28.07 -0.11
C GLU A 118 15.45 27.39 -0.99
N TYR A 119 14.50 28.14 -1.53
CA TYR A 119 13.52 27.61 -2.49
C TYR A 119 14.18 27.01 -3.74
N ALA A 120 15.23 27.63 -4.27
CA ALA A 120 15.95 27.12 -5.42
C ALA A 120 16.71 25.83 -5.10
N GLU A 121 17.32 25.74 -3.92
CA GLU A 121 18.03 24.55 -3.42
C GLU A 121 17.05 23.37 -3.23
N VAL A 122 15.95 23.58 -2.49
CA VAL A 122 14.92 22.56 -2.28
C VAL A 122 14.32 22.09 -3.60
N LYS A 123 14.06 23.01 -4.53
CA LYS A 123 13.55 22.63 -5.85
C LYS A 123 14.56 21.81 -6.65
N ALA A 124 15.85 22.13 -6.56
CA ALA A 124 16.89 21.36 -7.22
C ALA A 124 16.99 19.94 -6.63
N GLU A 125 16.93 19.80 -5.30
CA GLU A 125 16.89 18.49 -4.64
C GLU A 125 15.68 17.68 -5.07
N TYR A 126 14.49 18.29 -5.12
CA TYR A 126 13.26 17.66 -5.62
C TYR A 126 13.43 17.16 -7.06
N GLU A 127 14.01 17.97 -7.95
CA GLU A 127 14.26 17.56 -9.35
C GLU A 127 15.29 16.42 -9.46
N VAL A 128 16.29 16.37 -8.58
CA VAL A 128 17.23 15.24 -8.50
C VAL A 128 16.53 13.98 -8.00
N ALA A 129 15.69 14.10 -6.97
CA ALA A 129 14.92 12.99 -6.42
C ALA A 129 13.97 12.37 -7.46
N LEU A 130 13.24 13.21 -8.21
CA LEU A 130 12.35 12.75 -9.28
C LEU A 130 13.08 11.98 -10.38
N LYS A 131 14.27 12.44 -10.79
CA LYS A 131 15.10 11.74 -11.80
C LYS A 131 15.67 10.43 -11.26
N GLY A 132 15.99 10.37 -9.97
CA GLY A 132 16.43 9.14 -9.31
C GLY A 132 15.34 8.06 -9.23
N ALA A 133 14.07 8.41 -9.47
CA ALA A 133 12.94 7.50 -9.45
C ALA A 133 12.59 6.88 -10.83
N GLU A 134 13.25 7.33 -11.91
CA GLU A 134 13.12 6.82 -13.28
C GLU A 134 13.84 5.47 -13.48
#